data_AF-A0A2E5SUF3-F1
#
_entry.id   AF-A0A2E5SUF3-F1
#
_cell.length_a   1.000
_cell.length_b   1.000
_cell.length_c   1.000
_cell.angle_alpha   90.00
_cell.angle_beta   90.00
_cell.angle_gamma   90.00
#
_symmetry.space_group_name_H-M   'P 1'
#
loop_
_entity.id
_entity.type
_entity.pdbx_description
1 polymer ?
#
loop_
_entity_poly.entity_id
_entity_poly.type
_entity_poly.pdbx_seq_one_letter_code
_entity_poly.pdbx_strand_id
1 'polypeptide(L)'
;MKGATALNKPTKSSKTNCLLELNTYTKTDIETFDKLESSILLIARFFFQANDEPSSKAWKNAFLLAEKLFPPPFGASIAHALSLSIDEICASRIRPFEYYKANEKVKNSLISDEERYFLKTFKFIRERKKSLARANALLVCEGPNVEGFMLALHGIVTILGESEADDHL
;
A
#
# COMPACT_ATOMS: atom_id res chain seq x y z
N MET A 1 -24.04 35.19 -33.64
CA MET A 1 -23.08 34.10 -33.91
C MET A 1 -21.70 34.49 -33.38
N LYS A 2 -21.26 33.91 -32.26
CA LYS A 2 -19.82 33.80 -31.91
C LYS A 2 -19.65 32.53 -31.07
N GLY A 3 -19.15 31.48 -31.71
CA GLY A 3 -18.57 30.34 -31.00
C GLY A 3 -17.12 30.64 -30.67
N ALA A 4 -16.66 30.20 -29.49
CA ALA A 4 -15.25 30.13 -29.16
C ALA A 4 -14.99 28.89 -28.31
N THR A 5 -14.10 28.07 -28.86
CA THR A 5 -13.49 26.82 -28.41
C THR A 5 -12.74 26.99 -27.09
N ALA A 6 -12.86 26.02 -26.17
CA ALA A 6 -11.96 25.91 -25.01
C ALA A 6 -10.98 24.74 -25.22
N LEU A 7 -9.71 25.08 -25.38
CA LEU A 7 -8.57 24.18 -25.45
C LEU A 7 -8.23 23.59 -24.07
N ASN A 8 -7.85 22.32 -24.08
CA ASN A 8 -7.12 21.62 -23.03
C ASN A 8 -5.89 22.42 -22.55
N LYS A 9 -5.74 22.57 -21.23
CA LYS A 9 -4.52 23.08 -20.60
C LYS A 9 -3.65 21.92 -20.10
N PRO A 10 -2.36 21.87 -20.46
CA PRO A 10 -1.38 21.03 -19.80
C PRO A 10 -0.73 21.80 -18.64
N THR A 11 -0.41 21.14 -17.54
CA THR A 11 0.43 21.69 -16.46
C THR A 11 1.76 20.96 -16.43
N LYS A 12 2.83 21.65 -16.85
CA LYS A 12 4.25 21.28 -16.73
C LYS A 12 5.03 22.51 -16.25
N SER A 13 6.00 22.33 -15.34
CA SER A 13 7.38 22.89 -15.34
C SER A 13 8.07 22.53 -14.01
N SER A 14 9.37 22.27 -13.85
CA SER A 14 10.56 22.69 -14.61
C SER A 14 11.72 21.67 -14.50
N LYS A 15 12.59 21.74 -15.52
CA LYS A 15 13.79 20.96 -15.86
C LYS A 15 14.90 21.00 -14.78
N THR A 16 15.79 20.00 -14.74
CA THR A 16 17.21 20.08 -15.18
C THR A 16 17.83 18.67 -15.17
N ASN A 17 18.49 18.30 -16.27
CA ASN A 17 19.28 17.08 -16.40
C ASN A 17 20.41 17.07 -15.36
N CYS A 18 20.45 16.05 -14.50
CA CYS A 18 21.61 15.71 -13.70
C CYS A 18 21.76 14.18 -13.68
N LEU A 19 22.83 13.72 -14.32
CA LEU A 19 23.50 12.42 -14.23
C LEU A 19 22.83 11.14 -14.75
N LEU A 20 23.39 10.73 -15.89
CA LEU A 20 23.43 9.40 -16.50
C LEU A 20 24.19 8.35 -15.65
N GLU A 21 23.93 8.26 -14.34
CA GLU A 21 24.56 7.24 -13.47
C GLU A 21 23.61 6.70 -12.40
N LEU A 22 22.54 6.01 -12.80
CA LEU A 22 21.77 5.15 -11.87
C LEU A 22 21.28 3.85 -12.54
N ASN A 23 21.77 3.54 -13.75
CA ASN A 23 21.30 2.42 -14.59
C ASN A 23 21.89 1.04 -14.22
N THR A 24 22.30 0.83 -12.96
CA THR A 24 22.79 -0.49 -12.49
C THR A 24 22.18 -0.96 -11.17
N TYR A 25 21.08 -0.34 -10.70
CA TYR A 25 20.42 -0.74 -9.45
C TYR A 25 18.89 -0.76 -9.54
N THR A 26 18.32 -1.37 -10.58
CA THR A 26 16.88 -1.71 -10.58
C THR A 26 16.72 -3.21 -10.71
N LYS A 27 17.29 -3.95 -9.75
CA LYS A 27 16.68 -5.22 -9.36
C LYS A 27 15.30 -4.84 -8.83
N THR A 28 14.25 -5.29 -9.51
CA THR A 28 12.87 -4.98 -9.17
C THR A 28 12.64 -5.32 -7.70
N ASP A 29 12.53 -4.33 -6.83
CA ASP A 29 12.44 -4.54 -5.38
C ASP A 29 11.27 -5.42 -4.95
N ILE A 30 10.25 -5.51 -5.82
CA ILE A 30 9.13 -6.43 -5.67
C ILE A 30 9.55 -7.91 -5.64
N GLU A 31 10.70 -8.27 -6.22
CA GLU A 31 11.27 -9.64 -6.13
C GLU A 31 11.65 -10.05 -4.71
N THR A 32 11.77 -9.10 -3.78
CA THR A 32 12.07 -9.39 -2.36
C THR A 32 10.82 -9.73 -1.53
N PHE A 33 9.64 -9.59 -2.14
CA PHE A 33 8.33 -9.86 -1.56
C PHE A 33 7.73 -11.09 -2.21
N ASP A 34 7.05 -11.91 -1.40
CA ASP A 34 6.41 -13.12 -1.90
C ASP A 34 5.07 -12.80 -2.60
N LYS A 35 4.39 -13.85 -3.05
CA LYS A 35 3.10 -13.73 -3.72
C LYS A 35 2.01 -13.14 -2.82
N LEU A 36 2.07 -13.40 -1.51
CA LEU A 36 1.11 -12.88 -0.55
C LEU A 36 1.32 -11.38 -0.37
N GLU A 37 2.55 -10.92 -0.14
CA GLU A 37 2.84 -9.48 -0.06
C GLU A 37 2.47 -8.74 -1.35
N SER A 38 2.79 -9.33 -2.50
CA SER A 38 2.40 -8.76 -3.81
C SER A 38 0.89 -8.64 -3.96
N SER A 39 0.13 -9.61 -3.44
CA SER A 39 -1.34 -9.61 -3.46
C SER A 39 -1.91 -8.54 -2.52
N ILE A 40 -1.34 -8.43 -1.32
CA ILE A 40 -1.69 -7.40 -0.33
C ILE A 40 -1.43 -6.00 -0.88
N LEU A 41 -0.26 -5.75 -1.48
CA LEU A 41 0.06 -4.45 -2.10
C LEU A 41 -0.94 -4.08 -3.19
N LEU A 42 -1.31 -5.02 -4.05
CA LEU A 42 -2.24 -4.72 -5.14
C LEU A 42 -3.63 -4.32 -4.61
N ILE A 43 -4.10 -4.94 -3.54
CA ILE A 43 -5.36 -4.56 -2.88
C ILE A 43 -5.19 -3.20 -2.18
N ALA A 44 -4.09 -2.99 -1.45
CA ALA A 44 -3.79 -1.73 -0.76
C ALA A 44 -3.77 -0.54 -1.73
N ARG A 45 -3.20 -0.69 -2.93
CA ARG A 45 -3.20 0.35 -3.98
C ARG A 45 -4.60 0.80 -4.39
N PHE A 46 -5.60 -0.08 -4.39
CA PHE A 46 -6.99 0.34 -4.63
C PHE A 46 -7.56 1.18 -3.49
N PHE A 47 -7.17 0.90 -2.25
CA PHE A 47 -7.57 1.70 -1.10
C PHE A 47 -6.84 3.04 -1.03
N PHE A 48 -5.53 3.09 -1.29
CA PHE A 48 -4.80 4.35 -1.44
C PHE A 48 -5.44 5.23 -2.53
N GLN A 49 -5.78 4.65 -3.68
CA GLN A 49 -6.51 5.35 -4.73
C GLN A 49 -7.89 5.82 -4.28
N ALA A 50 -8.61 5.03 -3.49
CA ALA A 50 -9.94 5.41 -3.00
C ALA A 50 -9.85 6.56 -1.98
N ASN A 51 -8.80 6.60 -1.16
CA ASN A 51 -8.55 7.66 -0.21
C ASN A 51 -8.22 8.99 -0.92
N ASP A 52 -7.32 8.95 -1.91
CA ASP A 52 -6.95 10.14 -2.70
C ASP A 52 -8.05 10.61 -3.65
N GLU A 53 -8.80 9.68 -4.24
CA GLU A 53 -9.82 9.94 -5.24
C GLU A 53 -11.13 9.19 -4.90
N PRO A 54 -11.93 9.68 -3.93
CA PRO A 54 -13.13 8.98 -3.48
C PRO A 54 -14.18 8.73 -4.59
N SER A 55 -14.25 9.62 -5.57
CA SER A 55 -15.12 9.49 -6.75
C SER A 55 -14.80 8.27 -7.62
N SER A 56 -13.58 7.74 -7.56
CA SER A 56 -13.15 6.56 -8.32
C SER A 56 -13.88 5.28 -7.88
N LYS A 57 -14.37 5.23 -6.63
CA LYS A 57 -14.95 4.04 -6.01
C LYS A 57 -14.00 2.83 -6.04
N ALA A 58 -12.69 3.07 -6.08
CA ALA A 58 -11.66 2.03 -6.19
C ALA A 58 -11.72 0.99 -5.05
N TRP A 59 -12.22 1.38 -3.87
CA TRP A 59 -12.47 0.48 -2.74
C TRP A 59 -13.32 -0.75 -3.11
N LYS A 60 -14.29 -0.61 -4.04
CA LYS A 60 -15.09 -1.75 -4.52
C LYS A 60 -14.22 -2.80 -5.20
N ASN A 61 -13.23 -2.36 -5.99
CA ASN A 61 -12.29 -3.24 -6.65
C ASN A 61 -11.33 -3.88 -5.65
N ALA A 62 -10.98 -3.21 -4.56
CA ALA A 62 -10.19 -3.79 -3.47
C ALA A 62 -10.89 -5.02 -2.88
N PHE A 63 -12.17 -4.89 -2.49
CA PHE A 63 -12.97 -6.01 -1.97
C PHE A 63 -13.14 -7.13 -3.00
N LEU A 64 -13.50 -6.79 -4.25
CA LEU A 64 -13.66 -7.80 -5.31
C LEU A 64 -12.36 -8.55 -5.61
N LEU A 65 -11.21 -7.85 -5.57
CA LEU A 65 -9.93 -8.49 -5.77
C LEU A 65 -9.53 -9.37 -4.58
N ALA A 66 -9.78 -8.93 -3.36
CA ALA A 66 -9.52 -9.72 -2.17
C ALA A 66 -10.31 -11.04 -2.18
N GLU A 67 -11.60 -11.01 -2.52
CA GLU A 67 -12.44 -12.22 -2.67
C GLU A 67 -11.95 -13.15 -3.79
N LYS A 68 -11.30 -12.61 -4.84
CA LYS A 68 -10.71 -13.43 -5.90
C LYS A 68 -9.38 -14.07 -5.48
N LEU A 69 -8.58 -13.37 -4.67
CA LEU A 69 -7.23 -13.81 -4.28
C LEU A 69 -7.24 -14.69 -3.04
N PHE A 70 -8.20 -14.47 -2.14
CA PHE A 70 -8.35 -15.20 -0.89
C PHE A 70 -9.71 -15.88 -0.87
N PRO A 71 -9.76 -17.23 -0.80
CA PRO A 71 -11.03 -17.95 -0.83
C PRO A 71 -11.91 -17.57 0.38
N PRO A 72 -13.23 -17.72 0.27
CA PRO A 72 -14.14 -17.48 1.38
C PRO A 72 -13.76 -18.28 2.62
N PRO A 73 -13.94 -17.74 3.83
CA PRO A 73 -14.61 -16.46 4.16
C PRO A 73 -13.66 -15.26 4.33
N PHE A 74 -12.42 -15.34 3.83
CA PHE A 74 -11.34 -14.45 4.28
C PHE A 74 -11.18 -13.16 3.48
N GLY A 75 -11.59 -13.14 2.20
CA GLY A 75 -11.37 -12.01 1.28
C GLY A 75 -11.86 -10.67 1.83
N ALA A 76 -13.15 -10.54 2.17
CA ALA A 76 -13.72 -9.33 2.73
C ALA A 76 -13.07 -8.92 4.06
N SER A 77 -12.73 -9.87 4.93
CA SER A 77 -12.10 -9.60 6.22
C SER A 77 -10.68 -9.05 6.05
N ILE A 78 -9.91 -9.59 5.10
CA ILE A 78 -8.57 -9.08 4.74
C ILE A 78 -8.68 -7.68 4.14
N ALA A 79 -9.63 -7.46 3.22
CA ALA A 79 -9.85 -6.14 2.62
C ALA A 79 -10.23 -5.09 3.69
N HIS A 80 -11.07 -5.46 4.66
CA HIS A 80 -11.45 -4.58 5.76
C HIS A 80 -10.27 -4.27 6.69
N ALA A 81 -9.48 -5.27 7.08
CA ALA A 81 -8.27 -5.05 7.87
C ALA A 81 -7.25 -4.15 7.13
N LEU A 82 -7.14 -4.31 5.81
CA LEU A 82 -6.34 -3.42 4.97
C LEU A 82 -6.87 -1.99 4.95
N SER A 83 -8.18 -1.78 4.80
CA SER A 83 -8.74 -0.43 4.82
C SER A 83 -8.45 0.27 6.16
N LEU A 84 -8.63 -0.43 7.28
CA LEU A 84 -8.29 0.10 8.60
C LEU A 84 -6.80 0.45 8.70
N SER A 85 -5.91 -0.41 8.20
CA SER A 85 -4.46 -0.14 8.21
C SER A 85 -4.11 1.14 7.44
N ILE A 86 -4.84 1.44 6.37
CA ILE A 86 -4.61 2.59 5.51
C ILE A 86 -5.17 3.86 6.15
N ASP A 87 -6.35 3.78 6.77
CA ASP A 87 -6.92 4.89 7.53
C ASP A 87 -5.96 5.33 8.66
N GLU A 88 -5.36 4.38 9.37
CA GLU A 88 -4.36 4.64 10.42
C GLU A 88 -3.07 5.28 9.88
N ILE A 89 -2.60 4.86 8.71
CA ILE A 89 -1.48 5.52 8.02
C ILE A 89 -1.86 6.95 7.64
N CYS A 90 -3.02 7.15 7.03
CA CYS A 90 -3.47 8.47 6.58
C CYS A 90 -3.70 9.43 7.76
N ALA A 91 -4.19 8.93 8.89
CA ALA A 91 -4.40 9.72 10.11
C ALA A 91 -3.09 10.10 10.82
N SER A 92 -2.02 9.33 10.66
CA SER A 92 -0.73 9.57 11.31
C SER A 92 0.22 10.46 10.51
N ARG A 93 0.08 10.48 9.18
CA ARG A 93 1.00 11.20 8.28
C ARG A 93 0.70 12.68 8.17
N ILE A 94 1.77 13.45 7.93
CA ILE A 94 1.68 14.87 7.55
C ILE A 94 1.71 15.00 6.02
N ARG A 95 2.53 14.17 5.35
CA ARG A 95 2.67 14.19 3.90
C ARG A 95 1.72 13.18 3.23
N PRO A 96 1.26 13.47 2.00
CA PRO A 96 0.55 12.48 1.19
C PRO A 96 1.32 11.16 1.11
N PHE A 97 0.60 10.05 1.05
CA PHE A 97 1.19 8.73 0.83
C PHE A 97 1.52 8.57 -0.65
N GLU A 98 2.77 8.30 -1.01
CA GLU A 98 3.14 8.05 -2.40
C GLU A 98 2.91 6.58 -2.76
N TYR A 99 2.19 6.32 -3.85
CA TYR A 99 1.90 4.98 -4.35
C TYR A 99 1.71 4.98 -5.86
N TYR A 100 1.75 3.78 -6.45
CA TYR A 100 1.35 3.59 -7.84
C TYR A 100 -0.11 3.16 -7.92
N LYS A 101 -0.91 3.81 -8.78
CA LYS A 101 -2.32 3.43 -8.98
C LYS A 101 -2.45 1.96 -9.38
N ALA A 102 -3.46 1.29 -8.82
CA ALA A 102 -3.74 -0.09 -9.13
C ALA A 102 -4.12 -0.27 -10.61
N ASN A 103 -3.35 -1.08 -11.32
CA ASN A 103 -3.62 -1.45 -12.71
C ASN A 103 -3.09 -2.88 -12.92
N GLU A 104 -3.83 -3.72 -13.66
CA GLU A 104 -3.44 -5.10 -13.96
C GLU A 104 -2.04 -5.20 -14.59
N LYS A 105 -1.60 -4.16 -15.31
CA LYS A 105 -0.26 -4.09 -15.91
C LYS A 105 0.87 -3.81 -14.92
N VAL A 106 0.54 -3.40 -13.70
CA VAL A 106 1.48 -2.89 -12.67
C VAL A 106 1.69 -3.92 -11.56
N LYS A 107 1.22 -5.16 -11.76
CA LYS A 107 1.36 -6.28 -10.80
C LYS A 107 2.83 -6.66 -10.51
N ASN A 108 3.74 -6.37 -11.44
CA ASN A 108 5.19 -6.65 -11.34
C ASN A 108 6.03 -5.36 -11.41
N SER A 109 5.52 -4.25 -10.89
CA SER A 109 6.10 -2.92 -11.10
C SER A 109 7.11 -2.50 -10.04
N LEU A 110 7.63 -1.29 -10.24
CA LEU A 110 8.22 -0.43 -9.21
C LEU A 110 7.30 -0.32 -7.99
N ILE A 111 7.91 -0.13 -6.82
CA ILE A 111 7.25 0.19 -5.56
C ILE A 111 7.83 1.51 -5.06
N SER A 112 6.99 2.38 -4.48
CA SER A 112 7.47 3.56 -3.76
C SER A 112 8.14 3.18 -2.45
N ASP A 113 8.83 4.12 -1.80
CA ASP A 113 9.43 3.87 -0.49
C ASP A 113 8.35 3.67 0.58
N GLU A 114 7.24 4.41 0.52
CA GLU A 114 6.07 4.25 1.38
C GLU A 114 5.44 2.85 1.23
N GLU A 115 5.22 2.39 -0.01
CA GLU A 115 4.73 1.03 -0.29
C GLU A 115 5.69 -0.03 0.25
N ARG A 116 7.00 0.22 0.13
CA ARG A 116 8.04 -0.67 0.64
C ARG A 116 8.02 -0.75 2.17
N TYR A 117 7.90 0.37 2.88
CA TYR A 117 7.82 0.38 4.35
C TYR A 117 6.53 -0.29 4.84
N PHE A 118 5.41 -0.05 4.16
CA PHE A 118 4.16 -0.76 4.40
C PHE A 118 4.34 -2.28 4.28
N LEU A 119 4.88 -2.75 3.15
CA LEU A 119 5.09 -4.18 2.92
C LEU A 119 6.13 -4.81 3.86
N LYS A 120 7.24 -4.11 4.15
CA LYS A 120 8.22 -4.59 5.13
C LYS A 120 7.62 -4.72 6.51
N THR A 121 6.76 -3.79 6.91
CA THR A 121 6.04 -3.89 8.20
C THR A 121 5.20 -5.16 8.23
N PHE A 122 4.36 -5.38 7.22
CA PHE A 122 3.53 -6.59 7.12
C PHE A 122 4.37 -7.88 7.12
N LYS A 123 5.41 -7.93 6.29
CA LYS A 123 6.36 -9.06 6.23
C LYS A 123 7.00 -9.34 7.59
N PHE A 124 7.47 -8.32 8.30
CA PHE A 124 8.10 -8.51 9.61
C PHE A 124 7.11 -8.88 10.71
N ILE A 125 5.83 -8.51 10.59
CA ILE A 125 4.78 -9.04 11.48
C ILE A 125 4.62 -10.54 11.24
N ARG A 126 4.50 -10.99 9.98
CA ARG A 126 4.44 -12.42 9.62
C ARG A 126 5.65 -13.20 10.13
N GLU A 127 6.84 -12.64 9.99
CA GLU A 127 8.10 -13.23 10.45
C GLU A 127 8.34 -13.09 11.97
N ARG A 128 7.39 -12.53 12.73
CA ARG A 128 7.49 -12.27 14.19
C ARG A 128 8.69 -11.39 14.61
N LYS A 129 9.19 -10.55 13.69
CA LYS A 129 10.30 -9.62 13.93
C LYS A 129 9.79 -8.26 14.42
N LYS A 130 9.23 -8.23 15.64
CA LYS A 130 8.52 -7.08 16.23
C LYS A 130 9.30 -5.75 16.12
N SER A 131 10.58 -5.73 16.48
CA SER A 131 11.40 -4.51 16.42
C SER A 131 11.57 -3.96 15.00
N LEU A 132 11.74 -4.85 14.01
CA LEU A 132 11.87 -4.46 12.61
C LEU A 132 10.53 -4.01 12.01
N ALA A 133 9.43 -4.69 12.38
CA ALA A 133 8.08 -4.25 12.02
C ALA A 133 7.83 -2.83 12.55
N ARG A 134 8.08 -2.58 13.84
CA ARG A 134 7.90 -1.26 14.45
C ARG A 134 8.78 -0.19 13.79
N ALA A 135 10.04 -0.50 13.50
CA ALA A 135 10.93 0.45 12.83
C ALA A 135 10.40 0.89 11.45
N ASN A 136 9.85 -0.03 10.65
CA ASN A 136 9.23 0.32 9.37
C ASN A 136 7.88 1.01 9.55
N ALA A 137 7.12 0.65 10.58
CA ALA A 137 5.86 1.30 10.92
C ALA A 137 6.06 2.80 11.23
N LEU A 138 7.13 3.15 11.97
CA LEU A 138 7.48 4.55 12.24
C LEU A 138 7.76 5.33 10.95
N LEU A 139 8.39 4.70 9.96
CA LEU A 139 8.71 5.34 8.68
C LEU A 139 7.46 5.57 7.83
N VAL A 140 6.55 4.59 7.77
CA VAL A 140 5.32 4.71 6.96
C VAL A 140 4.29 5.65 7.60
N CYS A 141 4.19 5.68 8.94
CA CYS A 141 3.29 6.57 9.67
C CYS A 141 3.86 7.96 9.94
N GLU A 142 5.14 8.21 9.64
CA GLU A 142 5.84 9.48 9.91
C GLU A 142 5.84 9.91 11.39
N GLY A 143 5.73 8.98 12.32
CA GLY A 143 5.62 9.32 13.73
C GLY A 143 5.38 8.12 14.67
N PRO A 144 5.22 8.39 15.98
CA PRO A 144 5.11 7.34 17.00
C PRO A 144 3.75 6.65 17.04
N ASN A 145 2.73 7.19 16.38
CA ASN A 145 1.35 6.67 16.38
C ASN A 145 1.22 5.50 15.39
N VAL A 146 1.75 4.33 15.77
CA VAL A 146 1.84 3.15 14.88
C VAL A 146 0.96 1.97 15.33
N GLU A 147 0.42 2.00 16.54
CA GLU A 147 -0.22 0.83 17.15
C GLU A 147 -1.48 0.39 16.40
N GLY A 148 -2.35 1.32 16.00
CA GLY A 148 -3.56 1.01 15.22
C GLY A 148 -3.22 0.37 13.87
N PHE A 149 -2.25 0.95 13.17
CA PHE A 149 -1.72 0.41 11.91
C PHE A 149 -1.15 -1.01 12.08
N MET A 150 -0.29 -1.22 13.09
CA MET A 150 0.31 -2.52 13.36
C MET A 150 -0.73 -3.57 13.76
N LEU A 151 -1.73 -3.19 14.58
CA LEU A 151 -2.82 -4.07 15.00
C LEU A 151 -3.68 -4.49 13.80
N ALA A 152 -4.01 -3.56 12.90
CA ALA A 152 -4.76 -3.86 11.68
C ALA A 152 -4.00 -4.85 10.77
N LEU A 153 -2.69 -4.66 10.59
CA LEU A 153 -1.85 -5.61 9.84
C LEU A 153 -1.72 -6.96 10.53
N HIS A 154 -1.62 -6.99 11.86
CA HIS A 154 -1.62 -8.24 12.62
C HIS A 154 -2.93 -9.00 12.43
N GLY A 155 -4.07 -8.30 12.38
CA GLY A 155 -5.37 -8.90 12.06
C GLY A 155 -5.36 -9.68 10.75
N ILE A 156 -4.67 -9.19 9.71
CA ILE A 156 -4.50 -9.91 8.44
C ILE A 156 -3.73 -11.21 8.65
N VAL A 157 -2.61 -11.18 9.39
CA VAL A 157 -1.79 -12.37 9.68
C VAL A 157 -2.59 -13.40 10.48
N THR A 158 -3.42 -12.95 11.43
CA THR A 158 -4.34 -13.81 12.17
C THR A 158 -5.39 -14.44 11.26
N ILE A 159 -6.03 -13.67 10.37
CA ILE A 159 -7.03 -14.19 9.43
C ILE A 159 -6.42 -15.25 8.49
N LEU A 160 -5.18 -15.07 8.07
CA LEU A 160 -4.46 -16.02 7.20
C LEU A 160 -4.02 -17.30 7.93
N GLY A 161 -4.20 -17.38 9.25
CA GLY A 161 -3.78 -18.54 10.06
C GLY A 161 -2.26 -18.65 10.23
N GLU A 162 -1.51 -17.58 9.94
CA GLU A 162 -0.06 -17.53 10.15
C GLU A 162 0.31 -17.10 11.59
N SER A 163 -0.69 -16.76 12.41
CA SER A 163 -0.56 -16.48 13.84
C SER A 163 -0.99 -17.72 14.64
N GLU A 164 -0.04 -18.42 15.28
CA GLU A 164 -0.39 -19.14 16.50
C GLU A 164 -0.49 -18.12 17.63
N ALA A 165 -1.49 -18.28 18.50
CA ALA A 165 -1.82 -17.36 19.57
C ALA A 165 -0.62 -17.13 20.50
N ASP A 166 -0.01 -15.94 20.44
CA ASP A 166 0.81 -15.43 21.53
C ASP A 166 -0.11 -14.59 22.42
N ASP A 167 -0.55 -15.20 23.52
CA ASP A 167 -1.04 -14.48 24.70
C ASP A 167 0.04 -13.45 25.12
N HIS A 168 -0.42 -12.28 25.55
CA HIS A 168 0.34 -11.13 26.06
C HIS A 168 0.65 -10.02 25.03
N LEU A 169 -0.39 -9.22 24.78
CA LEU A 169 -0.30 -7.77 24.53
C LEU A 169 0.10 -7.03 25.81
#